data_AF-A0A957ZUY8-F1
#
_entry.id   AF-A0A957ZUY8-F1
#
_cell.length_a   1.000
_cell.length_b   1.000
_cell.length_c   1.000
_cell.angle_alpha   90.00
_cell.angle_beta   90.00
_cell.angle_gamma   90.00
#
_symmetry.space_group_name_H-M   'P 1'
#
loop_
_entity.id
_entity.type
_entity.pdbx_description
1 polymer ?
#
loop_
_entity_poly.entity_id
_entity_poly.type
_entity_poly.pdbx_seq_one_letter_code
_entity_poly.pdbx_strand_id
1 'polypeptide(L)'
;MRILLDQAVYDQRNKGNVALLQAAVARLSALWPAAQIEVLTEAPHLLKHYCPTVHPVGVHPWQDWSDQQARFARMQQTALPTARYLALELREEVRHRYPALMTGGLRRRLFTRSDDAADETEATADWADADDAPEEEAADLWMPARAMSADVLQALENADLVVATGGGYLCDTDKQYILQVFETLEMAVALGKPAVMVGQGVGPLDDPDLRARFGRLLPQLDLILVREERVARPLLAGLGVAPERVVMTGDDAVEMAYAARREHMGAHIGVNLRTARYTEVDASYAAKIRPVLCAASAKHGAPLMALPISSHPQEADLTVIRAALAGCDNVRVDWRRFDQPAGVIRKVGDCRVVVTGSFHPAVFALAQGIPVVGLVKSRAYREKFGGLCDQFGPACRLLHLDDPDLPALLADAIDDAWASAADVRAGLLEAAEHQIAWDRAGYQRIYELVASRSPVFAT
;
A
#
# COMPACT_ATOMS: atom_id res chain seq x y z
N MET A 1 -8.47 22.99 12.58
CA MET A 1 -7.18 22.33 12.32
C MET A 1 -7.20 21.76 10.90
N ARG A 2 -6.14 21.95 10.12
CA ARG A 2 -5.92 21.34 8.81
C ARG A 2 -4.79 20.34 8.89
N ILE A 3 -5.02 19.10 8.45
CA ILE A 3 -4.03 18.02 8.50
C ILE A 3 -3.78 17.54 7.08
N LEU A 4 -2.53 17.60 6.62
CA LEU A 4 -2.13 17.14 5.30
C LEU A 4 -1.47 15.76 5.40
N LEU A 5 -2.01 14.78 4.67
CA LEU A 5 -1.48 13.42 4.62
C LEU A 5 -0.79 13.17 3.27
N ASP A 6 0.42 12.63 3.36
CA ASP A 6 1.19 12.13 2.22
C ASP A 6 1.44 10.63 2.38
N GLN A 7 1.00 9.84 1.41
CA GLN A 7 1.00 8.37 1.49
C GLN A 7 2.03 7.70 0.57
N ALA A 8 2.87 8.49 -0.12
CA ALA A 8 3.85 8.06 -1.14
C ALA A 8 3.27 7.38 -2.39
N VAL A 9 2.20 6.60 -2.25
CA VAL A 9 1.53 5.86 -3.33
C VAL A 9 0.16 6.47 -3.61
N TYR A 10 0.11 7.31 -4.63
CA TYR A 10 -1.00 8.23 -4.84
C TYR A 10 -2.20 7.68 -5.62
N ASP A 11 -2.11 6.44 -6.10
CA ASP A 11 -3.07 5.85 -7.05
C ASP A 11 -4.23 5.06 -6.40
N GLN A 12 -4.15 4.79 -5.09
CA GLN A 12 -5.15 4.06 -4.32
C GLN A 12 -5.41 2.60 -4.78
N ARG A 13 -4.43 1.91 -5.38
CA ARG A 13 -4.62 0.56 -5.93
C ARG A 13 -4.17 -0.59 -5.03
N ASN A 14 -3.42 -0.31 -3.97
CA ASN A 14 -2.96 -1.30 -3.02
C ASN A 14 -3.83 -1.27 -1.75
N LYS A 15 -4.57 -2.36 -1.46
CA LYS A 15 -5.50 -2.43 -0.32
C LYS A 15 -4.81 -2.35 1.03
N GLY A 16 -3.54 -2.70 1.11
CA GLY A 16 -2.71 -2.48 2.30
C GLY A 16 -2.53 -0.99 2.57
N ASN A 17 -2.04 -0.25 1.57
CA ASN A 17 -1.85 1.21 1.66
C ASN A 17 -3.17 1.94 1.97
N VAL A 18 -4.28 1.51 1.35
CA VAL A 18 -5.60 2.08 1.66
C VAL A 18 -6.03 1.76 3.09
N ALA A 19 -5.74 0.56 3.62
CA ALA A 19 -6.06 0.23 5.02
C ALA A 19 -5.29 1.11 6.00
N LEU A 20 -4.00 1.35 5.74
CA LEU A 20 -3.14 2.23 6.52
C LEU A 20 -3.66 3.68 6.49
N LEU A 21 -4.01 4.18 5.30
CA LEU A 21 -4.63 5.50 5.17
C LEU A 21 -5.95 5.60 5.95
N GLN A 22 -6.83 4.59 5.83
CA GLN A 22 -8.10 4.56 6.55
C GLN A 22 -7.88 4.57 8.07
N ALA A 23 -6.89 3.84 8.56
CA ALA A 23 -6.54 3.81 9.98
C ALA A 23 -6.01 5.17 10.47
N ALA A 24 -5.08 5.79 9.73
CA ALA A 24 -4.57 7.12 10.05
C ALA A 24 -5.67 8.18 10.05
N VAL A 25 -6.53 8.19 9.02
CA VAL A 25 -7.68 9.11 8.93
C VAL A 25 -8.64 8.92 10.11
N ALA A 26 -8.97 7.68 10.46
CA ALA A 26 -9.87 7.39 11.57
C ALA A 26 -9.30 7.88 12.91
N ARG A 27 -8.02 7.65 13.18
CA ARG A 27 -7.36 8.06 14.43
C ARG A 27 -7.21 9.57 14.54
N LEU A 28 -6.74 10.22 13.48
CA LEU A 28 -6.63 11.68 13.44
C LEU A 28 -8.00 12.35 13.58
N SER A 29 -9.04 11.79 12.97
CA SER A 29 -10.42 12.30 13.13
C SER A 29 -10.96 12.07 14.55
N ALA A 30 -10.57 10.98 15.22
CA ALA A 30 -10.96 10.74 16.60
C ALA A 30 -10.29 11.72 17.58
N LEU A 31 -9.02 12.05 17.33
CA LEU A 31 -8.27 13.04 18.10
C LEU A 31 -8.75 14.48 17.84
N TRP A 32 -9.08 14.80 16.58
CA TRP A 32 -9.59 16.11 16.18
C TRP A 32 -10.85 16.00 15.33
N PRO A 33 -12.04 15.87 15.95
CA PRO A 33 -13.30 15.68 15.23
C PRO A 33 -13.69 16.80 14.26
N ALA A 34 -13.20 18.02 14.51
CA ALA A 34 -13.42 19.19 13.65
C ALA A 34 -12.26 19.44 12.66
N ALA A 35 -11.26 18.56 12.57
CA ALA A 35 -10.15 18.74 11.64
C ALA A 35 -10.59 18.51 10.19
N GLN A 36 -10.07 19.34 9.30
CA GLN A 36 -10.11 19.09 7.87
C GLN A 36 -8.89 18.27 7.48
N ILE A 37 -9.13 17.04 7.03
CA ILE A 37 -8.08 16.13 6.57
C ILE A 37 -7.96 16.25 5.05
N GLU A 38 -6.76 16.62 4.58
CA GLU A 38 -6.36 16.75 3.19
C GLU A 38 -5.39 15.62 2.84
N VAL A 39 -5.51 15.00 1.66
CA VAL A 39 -4.70 13.83 1.28
C VAL A 39 -4.18 13.97 -0.14
N LEU A 40 -2.86 13.85 -0.31
CA LEU A 40 -2.20 13.89 -1.62
C LEU A 40 -2.59 12.65 -2.46
N THR A 41 -3.03 12.86 -3.70
CA THR A 41 -3.47 11.77 -4.58
C THR A 41 -3.41 12.10 -6.08
N GLU A 42 -3.26 11.05 -6.90
CA GLU A 42 -3.44 11.05 -8.37
C GLU A 42 -4.80 10.47 -8.78
N ALA A 43 -5.52 9.88 -7.83
CA ALA A 43 -6.78 9.18 -8.03
C ALA A 43 -7.86 9.70 -7.06
N PRO A 44 -8.26 10.98 -7.14
CA PRO A 44 -9.22 11.60 -6.20
C PRO A 44 -10.56 10.86 -6.12
N HIS A 45 -10.99 10.24 -7.22
CA HIS A 45 -12.21 9.45 -7.30
C HIS A 45 -12.12 8.14 -6.50
N LEU A 46 -10.98 7.45 -6.52
CA LEU A 46 -10.72 6.28 -5.69
C LEU A 46 -10.52 6.68 -4.24
N LEU A 47 -9.80 7.76 -3.97
CA LEU A 47 -9.65 8.31 -2.63
C LEU A 47 -11.01 8.59 -2.00
N LYS A 48 -11.93 9.26 -2.71
CA LYS A 48 -13.30 9.50 -2.22
C LYS A 48 -14.14 8.24 -2.07
N HIS A 49 -13.83 7.19 -2.83
CA HIS A 49 -14.50 5.89 -2.69
C HIS A 49 -14.04 5.15 -1.42
N TYR A 50 -12.76 5.22 -1.06
CA TYR A 50 -12.22 4.56 0.13
C TYR A 50 -12.31 5.41 1.41
N CYS A 51 -12.12 6.72 1.29
CA CYS A 51 -12.08 7.71 2.37
C CYS A 51 -13.00 8.89 2.01
N PRO A 52 -14.33 8.77 2.17
CA PRO A 52 -15.27 9.79 1.67
C PRO A 52 -15.13 11.15 2.37
N THR A 53 -14.65 11.16 3.61
CA THR A 53 -14.55 12.33 4.50
C THR A 53 -13.33 13.22 4.21
N VAL A 54 -12.29 12.73 3.53
CA VAL A 54 -11.04 13.49 3.31
C VAL A 54 -11.11 14.36 2.05
N HIS A 55 -10.29 15.39 1.97
CA HIS A 55 -10.20 16.31 0.83
C HIS A 55 -9.00 15.92 -0.06
N PRO A 56 -9.23 15.47 -1.31
CA PRO A 56 -8.14 15.21 -2.24
C PRO A 56 -7.35 16.47 -2.58
N VAL A 57 -6.03 16.36 -2.60
CA VAL A 57 -5.08 17.37 -3.09
C VAL A 57 -4.28 16.77 -4.25
N GLY A 58 -4.30 17.43 -5.41
CA GLY A 58 -3.67 16.93 -6.63
C GLY A 58 -2.16 17.11 -6.62
N VAL A 59 -1.40 16.03 -6.82
CA VAL A 59 0.07 16.08 -6.83
C VAL A 59 0.67 16.58 -8.15
N HIS A 60 -0.12 16.56 -9.24
CA HIS A 60 0.34 16.97 -10.57
C HIS A 60 -0.13 18.38 -10.92
N PRO A 61 0.76 19.30 -11.37
CA PRO A 61 0.41 20.69 -11.73
C PRO A 61 -0.67 20.83 -12.81
N TRP A 62 -0.86 19.80 -13.63
CA TRP A 62 -1.75 19.80 -14.79
C TRP A 62 -3.14 19.20 -14.50
N GLN A 63 -3.35 18.71 -13.28
CA GLN A 63 -4.61 18.08 -12.86
C GLN A 63 -5.32 18.96 -11.84
N ASP A 64 -5.91 20.08 -12.28
CA ASP A 64 -6.81 20.85 -11.43
C ASP A 64 -8.17 20.14 -11.33
N TRP A 65 -8.43 19.59 -10.15
CA TRP A 65 -9.64 18.82 -9.84
C TRP A 65 -10.61 19.56 -8.92
N SER A 66 -10.26 20.77 -8.47
CA SER A 66 -11.05 21.56 -7.52
C SER A 66 -12.46 21.85 -8.07
N ASP A 67 -12.56 22.26 -9.33
CA ASP A 67 -13.82 22.53 -10.05
C ASP A 67 -14.68 21.28 -10.31
N GLN A 68 -14.07 20.09 -10.41
CA GLN A 68 -14.80 18.83 -10.62
C GLN A 68 -15.29 18.18 -9.32
N GLN A 69 -14.75 18.60 -8.17
CA GLN A 69 -14.96 18.01 -6.86
C GLN A 69 -16.43 18.09 -6.41
N ALA A 70 -17.06 19.27 -6.53
CA ALA A 70 -18.44 19.49 -6.08
C ALA A 70 -19.47 18.69 -6.91
N ARG A 71 -19.22 18.58 -8.23
CA ARG A 71 -20.08 17.82 -9.15
C ARG A 71 -19.95 16.32 -8.93
N PHE A 72 -18.72 15.83 -8.76
CA PHE A 72 -18.46 14.40 -8.56
C PHE A 72 -18.92 13.93 -7.17
N ALA A 73 -18.76 14.73 -6.13
CA ALA A 73 -19.23 14.42 -4.78
C ALA A 73 -20.77 14.26 -4.73
N ARG A 74 -21.52 15.14 -5.41
CA ARG A 74 -23.00 15.00 -5.53
C ARG A 74 -23.40 13.73 -6.29
N MET A 75 -22.69 13.38 -7.36
CA MET A 75 -22.96 12.17 -8.14
C MET A 75 -22.65 10.90 -7.33
N GLN A 76 -21.57 10.90 -6.55
CA GLN A 76 -21.18 9.75 -5.71
C GLN A 76 -22.13 9.50 -4.53
N GLN A 77 -22.72 10.56 -3.95
CA GLN A 77 -23.68 10.43 -2.84
C GLN A 77 -25.04 9.85 -3.29
N THR A 78 -25.37 9.95 -4.57
CA THR A 78 -26.69 9.58 -5.11
C THR A 78 -26.69 8.28 -5.92
N ALA A 79 -25.54 7.82 -6.42
CA ALA A 79 -25.45 6.62 -7.22
C ALA A 79 -25.43 5.33 -6.38
N LEU A 80 -26.16 4.30 -6.83
CA LEU A 80 -26.11 2.95 -6.27
C LEU A 80 -24.67 2.39 -6.32
N PRO A 81 -24.21 1.61 -5.32
CA PRO A 81 -22.85 1.07 -5.26
C PRO A 81 -22.40 0.33 -6.53
N THR A 82 -23.29 -0.45 -7.14
CA THR A 82 -23.01 -1.20 -8.38
C THR A 82 -22.80 -0.28 -9.59
N ALA A 83 -23.59 0.79 -9.71
CA ALA A 83 -23.42 1.78 -10.78
C ALA A 83 -22.12 2.58 -10.62
N ARG A 84 -21.75 2.90 -9.36
CA ARG A 84 -20.46 3.52 -9.04
C ARG A 84 -19.29 2.65 -9.47
N TYR A 85 -19.35 1.36 -9.15
CA TYR A 85 -18.33 0.39 -9.55
C TYR A 85 -18.18 0.29 -11.07
N LEU A 86 -19.29 0.12 -11.80
CA LEU A 86 -19.25 0.03 -13.26
C LEU A 86 -18.66 1.29 -13.90
N ALA A 87 -19.00 2.46 -13.37
CA ALA A 87 -18.43 3.73 -13.84
C ALA A 87 -16.92 3.81 -13.60
N LEU A 88 -16.42 3.31 -12.46
CA LEU A 88 -14.98 3.25 -12.18
C LEU A 88 -14.25 2.28 -13.12
N GLU A 89 -14.82 1.09 -13.35
CA GLU A 89 -14.24 0.10 -14.27
C GLU A 89 -14.19 0.63 -15.70
N LEU A 90 -15.30 1.20 -16.21
CA LEU A 90 -15.34 1.79 -17.55
C LEU A 90 -14.33 2.92 -17.70
N ARG A 91 -14.19 3.78 -16.69
CA ARG A 91 -13.22 4.88 -16.71
C ARG A 91 -11.78 4.36 -16.81
N GLU A 92 -11.43 3.36 -16.02
CA GLU A 92 -10.08 2.79 -16.04
C GLU A 92 -9.79 2.04 -17.33
N GLU A 93 -10.77 1.30 -17.86
CA GLU A 93 -10.66 0.66 -19.17
C GLU A 93 -10.42 1.69 -20.28
N VAL A 94 -11.17 2.80 -20.28
CA VAL A 94 -10.96 3.89 -21.25
C VAL A 94 -9.59 4.53 -21.09
N ARG A 95 -9.14 4.76 -19.84
CA ARG A 95 -7.82 5.37 -19.57
C ARG A 95 -6.67 4.46 -20.03
N HIS A 96 -6.80 3.15 -19.81
CA HIS A 96 -5.82 2.18 -20.27
C HIS A 96 -5.81 2.06 -21.79
N ARG A 97 -6.99 2.05 -22.43
CA ARG A 97 -7.13 1.80 -23.87
C ARG A 97 -6.86 3.05 -24.72
N TYR A 98 -7.05 4.25 -24.16
CA TYR A 98 -6.91 5.52 -24.86
C TYR A 98 -6.17 6.59 -24.02
N PRO A 99 -4.88 6.41 -23.70
CA PRO A 99 -4.12 7.37 -22.91
C PRO A 99 -4.07 8.77 -23.53
N ALA A 100 -4.07 8.87 -24.86
CA ALA A 100 -4.06 10.12 -25.61
C ALA A 100 -5.33 11.00 -25.48
N LEU A 101 -6.49 10.40 -25.12
CA LEU A 101 -7.72 11.16 -24.87
C LEU A 101 -7.67 11.96 -23.56
N MET A 102 -6.77 11.61 -22.65
CA MET A 102 -6.65 12.22 -21.32
C MET A 102 -5.53 13.27 -21.25
N THR A 103 -4.53 13.20 -22.13
CA THR A 103 -3.49 14.23 -22.27
C THR A 103 -4.04 15.39 -23.11
N GLY A 104 -4.85 16.27 -22.51
CA GLY A 104 -5.16 17.68 -22.86
C GLY A 104 -4.95 18.27 -24.27
N GLY A 105 -4.88 17.49 -25.35
CA GLY A 105 -4.48 17.94 -26.69
C GLY A 105 -5.66 18.21 -27.63
N LEU A 106 -6.88 17.84 -27.25
CA LEU A 106 -8.08 18.08 -28.05
C LEU A 106 -8.89 19.31 -27.60
N ARG A 107 -8.23 20.31 -27.03
CA ARG A 107 -8.84 21.60 -26.68
C ARG A 107 -8.26 22.77 -27.46
N ARG A 108 -8.00 22.60 -28.76
CA ARG A 108 -7.87 23.68 -29.78
C ARG A 108 -7.64 23.09 -31.17
N ARG A 109 -8.69 22.58 -31.84
CA ARG A 109 -8.67 22.34 -33.30
C ARG A 109 -10.05 22.04 -33.92
N LEU A 110 -11.11 22.66 -33.41
CA LEU A 110 -12.44 22.57 -34.03
C LEU A 110 -13.08 23.93 -34.40
N PHE A 111 -12.31 25.02 -34.35
CA PHE A 111 -12.73 26.31 -34.92
C PHE A 111 -11.53 27.05 -35.52
N THR A 112 -11.00 26.53 -36.63
CA THR A 112 -10.46 27.33 -37.75
C THR A 112 -10.47 26.40 -38.96
N ARG A 113 -11.57 26.46 -39.72
CA ARG A 113 -11.64 25.98 -41.08
C ARG A 113 -11.23 27.15 -41.97
N SER A 114 -10.07 27.04 -42.61
CA SER A 114 -9.75 27.70 -43.87
C SER A 114 -8.56 26.97 -44.48
N ASP A 115 -8.88 26.21 -45.54
CA ASP A 115 -8.15 26.05 -46.80
C ASP A 115 -6.61 26.05 -46.75
N ASP A 116 -6.01 24.89 -47.01
CA ASP A 116 -5.35 24.66 -48.30
C ASP A 116 -5.00 23.17 -48.50
N ALA A 117 -4.98 22.78 -49.76
CA ALA A 117 -5.03 21.42 -50.29
C ALA A 117 -3.66 20.79 -50.57
N ALA A 118 -3.72 19.47 -50.83
CA ALA A 118 -2.70 18.57 -51.41
C ALA A 118 -1.55 18.22 -50.45
N ASP A 119 -1.25 16.95 -50.19
CA ASP A 119 -0.87 15.97 -51.19
C ASP A 119 -1.05 14.54 -50.67
N GLU A 120 -1.41 13.65 -51.58
CA GLU A 120 -1.61 12.23 -51.37
C GLU A 120 -0.26 11.51 -51.40
N THR A 121 -0.04 10.55 -50.52
CA THR A 121 0.78 9.38 -50.87
C THR A 121 0.38 8.19 -50.01
N GLU A 122 -0.18 7.20 -50.70
CA GLU A 122 -0.43 5.85 -50.23
C GLU A 122 0.88 5.17 -49.82
N ALA A 123 0.91 4.53 -48.66
CA ALA A 123 1.86 3.48 -48.35
C ALA A 123 1.17 2.40 -47.51
N THR A 124 0.79 1.35 -48.22
CA THR A 124 0.54 -0.05 -47.83
C THR A 124 0.82 -0.43 -46.37
N ALA A 125 -0.22 -0.90 -45.69
CA ALA A 125 -0.13 -1.57 -44.40
C ALA A 125 0.37 -3.00 -44.58
N ASP A 126 1.57 -3.29 -44.07
CA ASP A 126 2.09 -4.64 -43.86
C ASP A 126 2.05 -4.91 -42.35
N TRP A 127 1.21 -5.85 -41.93
CA TRP A 127 1.05 -6.27 -40.53
C TRP A 127 1.93 -7.49 -40.30
N ALA A 128 3.17 -7.27 -39.88
CA ALA A 128 4.06 -8.31 -39.39
C ALA A 128 4.83 -7.80 -38.16
N ASP A 129 4.70 -8.57 -37.07
CA ASP A 129 5.57 -8.65 -35.90
C ASP A 129 5.89 -7.34 -35.14
N ALA A 130 5.02 -7.01 -34.18
CA ALA A 130 5.29 -6.04 -33.13
C ALA A 130 5.43 -6.74 -31.77
N ASP A 131 6.40 -7.66 -31.64
CA ASP A 131 6.74 -8.34 -30.39
C ASP A 131 8.20 -8.12 -29.94
N ASP A 132 8.93 -7.19 -30.57
CA ASP A 132 10.31 -6.84 -30.18
C ASP A 132 10.55 -5.32 -30.26
N ALA A 133 9.83 -4.55 -29.45
CA ALA A 133 10.29 -3.21 -29.09
C ALA A 133 11.28 -3.36 -27.91
N PRO A 134 12.55 -2.93 -28.03
CA PRO A 134 13.46 -2.94 -26.90
C PRO A 134 12.84 -2.11 -25.78
N GLU A 135 12.61 -2.72 -24.61
CA GLU A 135 12.34 -1.99 -23.38
C GLU A 135 13.55 -1.07 -23.16
N GLU A 136 13.40 0.21 -23.52
CA GLU A 136 14.41 1.23 -23.25
C GLU A 136 14.80 1.14 -21.78
N GLU A 137 16.06 0.79 -21.54
CA GLU A 137 16.76 1.04 -20.30
C GLU A 137 16.47 2.49 -19.91
N ALA A 138 15.55 2.68 -18.96
CA ALA A 138 15.41 3.93 -18.24
C ALA A 138 16.67 4.09 -17.40
N ALA A 139 17.71 4.59 -18.06
CA ALA A 139 18.97 4.98 -17.51
C ALA A 139 18.74 5.82 -16.25
N ASP A 140 19.65 5.63 -15.28
CA ASP A 140 19.95 6.46 -14.13
C ASP A 140 20.05 7.96 -14.49
N LEU A 141 18.91 8.58 -14.73
CA LEU A 141 18.75 10.02 -14.82
C LEU A 141 17.94 10.43 -13.60
N TRP A 142 18.66 11.01 -12.63
CA TRP A 142 18.10 11.98 -11.69
C TRP A 142 17.11 12.87 -12.45
N MET A 143 15.82 12.56 -12.36
CA MET A 143 14.80 13.46 -12.87
C MET A 143 14.87 14.69 -11.97
N PRO A 144 15.07 15.91 -12.52
CA PRO A 144 15.06 17.11 -11.70
C PRO A 144 13.75 17.15 -10.89
N ALA A 145 13.84 17.57 -9.63
CA ALA A 145 12.69 17.77 -8.74
C ALA A 145 11.56 18.43 -9.53
N ARG A 146 10.48 17.68 -9.79
CA ARG A 146 9.32 18.22 -10.49
C ARG A 146 8.75 19.29 -9.55
N ALA A 147 8.55 20.50 -10.06
CA ALA A 147 7.96 21.57 -9.26
C ALA A 147 6.65 21.06 -8.61
N MET A 148 6.56 21.17 -7.28
CA MET A 148 5.35 20.83 -6.53
C MET A 148 4.16 21.59 -7.13
N SER A 149 3.00 20.94 -7.19
CA SER A 149 1.79 21.60 -7.68
C SER A 149 1.42 22.78 -6.76
N ALA A 150 0.76 23.79 -7.33
CA ALA A 150 0.24 24.90 -6.54
C ALA A 150 -0.71 24.43 -5.43
N ASP A 151 -1.48 23.37 -5.69
CA ASP A 151 -2.38 22.73 -4.73
C ASP A 151 -1.63 22.17 -3.52
N VAL A 152 -0.50 21.47 -3.75
CA VAL A 152 0.32 20.91 -2.66
C VAL A 152 0.97 22.03 -1.85
N LEU A 153 1.53 23.04 -2.51
CA LEU A 153 2.11 24.20 -1.82
C LEU A 153 1.07 24.93 -0.96
N GLN A 154 -0.12 25.19 -1.52
CA GLN A 154 -1.19 25.84 -0.79
C GLN A 154 -1.69 24.98 0.38
N ALA A 155 -1.76 23.66 0.22
CA ALA A 155 -2.12 22.75 1.29
C ALA A 155 -1.08 22.76 2.42
N LEU A 156 0.21 22.77 2.08
CA LEU A 156 1.31 22.83 3.06
C LEU A 156 1.33 24.15 3.84
N GLU A 157 1.20 25.28 3.15
CA GLU A 157 1.13 26.61 3.79
C GLU A 157 0.01 26.69 4.83
N ASN A 158 -1.12 26.07 4.53
CA ASN A 158 -2.30 26.07 5.38
C ASN A 158 -2.34 24.94 6.42
N ALA A 159 -1.47 23.93 6.31
CA ALA A 159 -1.48 22.80 7.22
C ALA A 159 -1.07 23.22 8.63
N ASP A 160 -1.75 22.66 9.63
CA ASP A 160 -1.38 22.73 11.05
C ASP A 160 -0.56 21.50 11.48
N LEU A 161 -0.62 20.42 10.70
CA LEU A 161 0.11 19.17 10.88
C LEU A 161 0.31 18.50 9.51
N VAL A 162 1.52 18.03 9.25
CA VAL A 162 1.86 17.23 8.06
C VAL A 162 2.22 15.81 8.50
N VAL A 163 1.56 14.82 7.89
CA VAL A 163 1.68 13.40 8.26
C VAL A 163 2.08 12.60 7.03
N ALA A 164 3.27 12.01 7.04
CA ALA A 164 3.60 10.96 6.10
C ALA A 164 3.01 9.64 6.60
N THR A 165 1.99 9.11 5.93
CA THR A 165 1.31 7.87 6.34
C THR A 165 2.10 6.64 5.96
N GLY A 166 1.78 5.54 6.65
CA GLY A 166 2.57 4.33 6.59
C GLY A 166 2.77 3.77 5.18
N GLY A 167 3.96 3.22 4.97
CA GLY A 167 4.29 2.37 3.84
C GLY A 167 5.65 1.71 4.09
N GLY A 168 6.04 0.80 3.21
CA GLY A 168 7.38 0.21 3.22
C GLY A 168 8.34 0.98 2.32
N TYR A 169 8.16 2.29 2.17
CA TYR A 169 8.87 3.11 1.19
C TYR A 169 10.20 3.66 1.73
N LEU A 170 10.48 3.71 3.03
CA LEU A 170 11.78 4.19 3.55
C LEU A 170 12.94 3.20 3.28
N CYS A 171 13.23 2.91 2.01
CA CYS A 171 14.18 1.88 1.56
C CYS A 171 14.70 2.14 0.13
N ASP A 172 15.68 1.37 -0.35
CA ASP A 172 16.30 1.62 -1.66
C ASP A 172 15.42 1.26 -2.88
N THR A 173 14.43 0.37 -2.73
CA THR A 173 13.73 -0.26 -3.86
C THR A 173 12.67 0.62 -4.53
N ASP A 174 12.24 1.69 -3.87
CA ASP A 174 11.06 2.50 -4.23
C ASP A 174 11.37 4.00 -4.27
N LYS A 175 12.56 4.36 -4.78
CA LYS A 175 13.12 5.72 -4.73
C LYS A 175 12.14 6.81 -5.17
N GLN A 176 11.42 6.60 -6.27
CA GLN A 176 10.50 7.61 -6.82
C GLN A 176 9.42 8.07 -5.83
N TYR A 177 8.85 7.15 -5.05
CA TYR A 177 7.79 7.46 -4.09
C TYR A 177 8.35 8.19 -2.86
N ILE A 178 9.57 7.83 -2.45
CA ILE A 178 10.28 8.46 -1.33
C ILE A 178 10.57 9.92 -1.63
N LEU A 179 11.08 10.21 -2.83
CA LEU A 179 11.52 11.56 -3.17
C LEU A 179 10.37 12.56 -3.05
N GLN A 180 9.16 12.18 -3.44
CA GLN A 180 7.95 13.01 -3.35
C GLN A 180 7.54 13.26 -1.90
N VAL A 181 7.48 12.21 -1.07
CA VAL A 181 7.19 12.37 0.37
C VAL A 181 8.24 13.26 1.04
N PHE A 182 9.50 13.11 0.66
CA PHE A 182 10.59 13.89 1.22
C PHE A 182 10.50 15.36 0.83
N GLU A 183 10.11 15.68 -0.41
CA GLU A 183 9.84 17.06 -0.82
C GLU A 183 8.72 17.68 0.03
N THR A 184 7.62 16.94 0.26
CA THR A 184 6.52 17.38 1.14
C THR A 184 7.00 17.64 2.57
N LEU A 185 7.77 16.71 3.15
CA LEU A 185 8.28 16.81 4.52
C LEU A 185 9.37 17.88 4.68
N GLU A 186 10.29 18.02 3.72
CA GLU A 186 11.31 19.07 3.71
C GLU A 186 10.66 20.46 3.68
N MET A 187 9.61 20.63 2.87
CA MET A 187 8.84 21.87 2.82
C MET A 187 8.07 22.12 4.13
N ALA A 188 7.47 21.08 4.71
CA ALA A 188 6.80 21.20 6.01
C ALA A 188 7.77 21.68 7.11
N VAL A 189 8.96 21.09 7.18
CA VAL A 189 10.03 21.49 8.10
C VAL A 189 10.47 22.93 7.82
N ALA A 190 10.68 23.31 6.56
CA ALA A 190 11.08 24.67 6.18
C ALA A 190 10.02 25.73 6.57
N LEU A 191 8.74 25.38 6.52
CA LEU A 191 7.62 26.22 6.94
C LEU A 191 7.36 26.17 8.45
N GLY A 192 8.16 25.43 9.23
CA GLY A 192 8.01 25.28 10.68
C GLY A 192 6.76 24.50 11.08
N LYS A 193 6.18 23.71 10.18
CA LYS A 193 4.99 22.89 10.44
C LYS A 193 5.38 21.66 11.26
N PRO A 194 4.55 21.22 12.23
CA PRO A 194 4.70 19.90 12.82
C PRO A 194 4.69 18.82 11.74
N ALA A 195 5.75 18.00 11.70
CA ALA A 195 5.94 17.01 10.65
C ALA A 195 6.25 15.64 11.27
N VAL A 196 5.36 14.68 11.02
CA VAL A 196 5.44 13.34 11.62
C VAL A 196 5.33 12.25 10.55
N MET A 197 5.89 11.08 10.82
CA MET A 197 5.66 9.88 10.02
C MET A 197 4.95 8.83 10.87
N VAL A 198 3.90 8.20 10.32
CA VAL A 198 3.13 7.17 11.02
C VAL A 198 3.27 5.82 10.35
N GLY A 199 3.30 4.73 11.13
CA GLY A 199 3.34 3.36 10.63
C GLY A 199 4.41 3.12 9.56
N GLN A 200 5.67 3.45 9.81
CA GLN A 200 6.73 3.34 8.80
C GLN A 200 7.41 1.96 8.80
N GLY A 201 7.47 1.31 7.64
CA GLY A 201 8.40 0.21 7.39
C GLY A 201 9.73 0.78 6.90
N VAL A 202 10.82 0.44 7.58
CA VAL A 202 12.13 1.08 7.40
C VAL A 202 13.15 0.07 6.89
N GLY A 203 13.89 0.47 5.85
CA GLY A 203 15.01 -0.27 5.30
C GLY A 203 14.64 -1.41 4.33
N PRO A 204 15.66 -2.02 3.71
CA PRO A 204 17.10 -1.66 3.78
C PRO A 204 17.39 -0.33 3.06
N LEU A 205 18.45 0.36 3.49
CA LEU A 205 18.86 1.67 2.95
C LEU A 205 20.38 1.74 2.86
N ASP A 206 20.92 1.22 1.77
CA ASP A 206 22.35 1.14 1.46
C ASP A 206 22.77 2.24 0.46
N ASP A 207 21.83 2.82 -0.30
CA ASP A 207 22.11 3.90 -1.25
C ASP A 207 22.70 5.13 -0.53
N PRO A 208 23.94 5.56 -0.86
CA PRO A 208 24.61 6.63 -0.13
C PRO A 208 23.92 7.99 -0.28
N ASP A 209 23.30 8.27 -1.42
CA ASP A 209 22.63 9.55 -1.68
C ASP A 209 21.31 9.62 -0.92
N LEU A 210 20.55 8.53 -0.89
CA LEU A 210 19.35 8.42 -0.06
C LEU A 210 19.71 8.49 1.42
N ARG A 211 20.72 7.76 1.88
CA ARG A 211 21.21 7.83 3.27
C ARG A 211 21.59 9.26 3.66
N ALA A 212 22.29 9.98 2.78
CA ALA A 212 22.67 11.37 3.03
C ALA A 212 21.44 12.29 3.11
N ARG A 213 20.45 12.12 2.23
CA ARG A 213 19.19 12.89 2.29
C ARG A 213 18.39 12.57 3.55
N PHE A 214 18.27 11.29 3.90
CA PHE A 214 17.57 10.82 5.09
C PHE A 214 18.22 11.33 6.37
N GLY A 215 19.56 11.29 6.43
CA GLY A 215 20.33 11.84 7.56
C GLY A 215 20.20 13.36 7.72
N ARG A 216 19.78 14.09 6.67
CA ARG A 216 19.45 15.51 6.79
C ARG A 216 18.01 15.72 7.26
N LEU A 217 17.04 15.01 6.68
CA LEU A 217 15.62 15.26 6.95
C LEU A 217 15.12 14.60 8.24
N LEU A 218 15.35 13.29 8.41
CA LEU A 218 14.71 12.52 9.48
C LEU A 218 15.03 13.05 10.89
N PRO A 219 16.25 13.54 11.20
CA PRO A 219 16.54 14.16 12.50
C PRO A 219 15.79 15.48 12.76
N GLN A 220 15.16 16.07 11.74
CA GLN A 220 14.37 17.30 11.87
C GLN A 220 12.87 17.03 12.08
N LEU A 221 12.40 15.80 11.81
CA LEU A 221 11.00 15.43 12.05
C LEU A 221 10.70 15.37 13.54
N ASP A 222 9.44 15.61 13.90
CA ASP A 222 8.99 15.67 15.29
C ASP A 222 8.79 14.27 15.89
N LEU A 223 8.19 13.36 15.12
CA LEU A 223 7.93 11.98 15.52
C LEU A 223 7.99 11.04 14.31
N ILE A 224 8.54 9.85 14.52
CA ILE A 224 8.60 8.76 13.55
C ILE A 224 8.07 7.51 14.23
N LEU A 225 6.84 7.12 13.89
CA LEU A 225 6.22 5.91 14.38
C LEU A 225 6.57 4.76 13.44
N VAL A 226 7.22 3.72 13.96
CA VAL A 226 7.79 2.61 13.18
C VAL A 226 7.00 1.33 13.40
N ARG A 227 6.92 0.51 12.35
CA ARG A 227 6.18 -0.77 12.40
C ARG A 227 6.96 -1.89 13.04
N GLU A 228 8.27 -1.81 13.09
CA GLU A 228 9.17 -2.83 13.62
C GLU A 228 10.46 -2.16 14.11
N GLU A 229 11.20 -2.81 15.01
CA GLU A 229 12.43 -2.24 15.57
C GLU A 229 13.71 -2.86 15.00
N ARG A 230 13.64 -4.08 14.45
CA ARG A 230 14.81 -4.88 14.05
C ARG A 230 15.67 -4.11 13.06
N VAL A 231 15.07 -3.50 12.04
CA VAL A 231 15.79 -2.67 11.05
C VAL A 231 15.67 -1.19 11.38
N ALA A 232 14.48 -0.72 11.76
CA ALA A 232 14.23 0.70 11.97
C ALA A 232 15.14 1.32 13.04
N ARG A 233 15.29 0.67 14.20
CA ARG A 233 16.01 1.25 15.34
C ARG A 233 17.50 1.50 15.05
N PRO A 234 18.30 0.50 14.62
CA PRO A 234 19.70 0.74 14.29
C PRO A 234 19.86 1.68 13.08
N LEU A 235 18.99 1.59 12.08
CA LEU A 235 19.10 2.44 10.89
C LEU A 235 18.83 3.92 11.22
N LEU A 236 17.73 4.23 11.92
CA LEU A 236 17.37 5.59 12.29
C LEU A 236 18.39 6.21 13.25
N ALA A 237 18.92 5.42 14.20
CA ALA A 237 20.02 5.87 15.05
C ALA A 237 21.28 6.18 14.23
N GLY A 238 21.63 5.34 13.26
CA GLY A 238 22.74 5.56 12.33
C GLY A 238 22.55 6.77 11.40
N LEU A 239 21.31 7.25 11.23
CA LEU A 239 20.97 8.46 10.49
C LEU A 239 20.89 9.70 11.39
N GLY A 240 21.18 9.57 12.70
CA GLY A 240 21.19 10.69 13.65
C GLY A 240 19.82 11.06 14.22
N VAL A 241 18.79 10.21 14.07
CA VAL A 241 17.48 10.46 14.68
C VAL A 241 17.55 10.19 16.18
N ALA A 242 17.10 11.16 16.97
CA ALA A 242 17.07 11.03 18.43
C ALA A 242 16.10 9.92 18.88
N PRO A 243 16.49 9.01 19.80
CA PRO A 243 15.66 7.87 20.21
C PRO A 243 14.26 8.24 20.71
N GLU A 244 14.12 9.39 21.38
CA GLU A 244 12.84 9.88 21.92
C GLU A 244 11.82 10.24 20.84
N ARG A 245 12.28 10.47 19.59
CA ARG A 245 11.43 10.75 18.43
C ARG A 245 11.00 9.50 17.69
N VAL A 246 11.57 8.34 18.01
CA VAL A 246 11.23 7.06 17.38
C VAL A 246 10.31 6.29 18.32
N VAL A 247 9.11 5.95 17.82
CA VAL A 247 8.09 5.26 18.61
C VAL A 247 7.70 3.98 17.89
N MET A 248 7.87 2.84 18.53
CA MET A 248 7.36 1.57 18.00
C MET A 248 5.84 1.52 18.15
N THR A 249 5.12 1.30 17.05
CA THR A 249 3.64 1.25 17.02
C THR A 249 3.07 -0.03 16.43
N GLY A 250 3.87 -0.80 15.71
CA GLY A 250 3.33 -1.86 14.86
C GLY A 250 2.69 -1.30 13.59
N ASP A 251 1.97 -2.15 12.86
CA ASP A 251 1.31 -1.77 11.62
C ASP A 251 -0.10 -1.19 11.87
N ASP A 252 -0.37 0.02 11.37
CA ASP A 252 -1.63 0.74 11.59
C ASP A 252 -2.88 -0.08 11.19
N ALA A 253 -2.76 -1.02 10.25
CA ALA A 253 -3.88 -1.84 9.78
C ALA A 253 -4.23 -3.02 10.70
N VAL A 254 -3.42 -3.30 11.73
CA VAL A 254 -3.67 -4.38 12.71
C VAL A 254 -5.03 -4.20 13.39
N GLU A 255 -5.37 -2.99 13.82
CA GLU A 255 -6.64 -2.74 14.53
C GLU A 255 -7.86 -3.04 13.66
N MET A 256 -7.82 -2.64 12.39
CA MET A 256 -8.90 -2.92 11.44
C MET A 256 -9.07 -4.43 11.23
N ALA A 257 -7.97 -5.17 11.12
CA ALA A 257 -8.00 -6.61 10.96
C ALA A 257 -8.47 -7.31 12.23
N TYR A 258 -7.95 -6.93 13.39
CA TYR A 258 -8.34 -7.45 14.69
C TYR A 258 -9.83 -7.24 14.98
N ALA A 259 -10.38 -6.06 14.65
CA ALA A 259 -11.81 -5.78 14.81
C ALA A 259 -12.71 -6.67 13.93
N ALA A 260 -12.18 -7.18 12.81
CA ALA A 260 -12.91 -8.06 11.89
C ALA A 260 -12.75 -9.56 12.20
N ARG A 261 -11.96 -9.91 13.25
CA ARG A 261 -11.74 -11.30 13.66
C ARG A 261 -13.08 -11.99 13.96
N ARG A 262 -13.15 -13.28 13.63
CA ARG A 262 -14.33 -14.11 13.91
C ARG A 262 -14.19 -14.83 15.24
N GLU A 263 -15.30 -15.28 15.81
CA GLU A 263 -15.24 -16.10 17.02
C GLU A 263 -14.62 -17.48 16.74
N HIS A 264 -14.98 -18.08 15.61
CA HIS A 264 -14.46 -19.39 15.19
C HIS A 264 -13.41 -19.25 14.10
N MET A 265 -12.47 -20.20 14.05
CA MET A 265 -11.45 -20.23 13.00
C MET A 265 -12.10 -20.51 11.64
N GLY A 266 -11.48 -19.97 10.59
CA GLY A 266 -11.83 -20.29 9.23
C GLY A 266 -11.52 -21.73 8.84
N ALA A 267 -11.86 -22.08 7.61
CA ALA A 267 -11.66 -23.41 7.02
C ALA A 267 -10.89 -23.38 5.69
N HIS A 268 -10.45 -22.21 5.25
CA HIS A 268 -9.75 -22.04 3.97
C HIS A 268 -8.24 -21.97 4.17
N ILE A 269 -7.49 -22.30 3.11
CA ILE A 269 -6.08 -21.91 2.97
C ILE A 269 -6.06 -20.64 2.13
N GLY A 270 -5.73 -19.51 2.74
CA GLY A 270 -5.59 -18.24 2.05
C GLY A 270 -4.28 -18.21 1.26
N VAL A 271 -4.31 -17.77 0.00
CA VAL A 271 -3.15 -17.76 -0.88
C VAL A 271 -2.96 -16.37 -1.49
N ASN A 272 -1.77 -15.81 -1.29
CA ASN A 272 -1.30 -14.61 -1.97
C ASN A 272 0.13 -14.83 -2.51
N LEU A 273 0.37 -14.35 -3.72
CA LEU A 273 1.71 -14.17 -4.25
C LEU A 273 1.72 -12.87 -5.04
N ARG A 274 2.88 -12.22 -5.13
CA ARG A 274 3.08 -11.00 -5.92
C ARG A 274 4.28 -11.18 -6.81
N THR A 275 4.13 -10.78 -8.07
CA THR A 275 5.27 -10.52 -8.96
C THR A 275 5.40 -9.01 -9.12
N ALA A 276 6.53 -8.49 -8.64
CA ALA A 276 6.96 -7.10 -8.81
C ALA A 276 8.49 -7.06 -8.69
N ARG A 277 9.15 -6.11 -9.36
CA ARG A 277 10.63 -6.02 -9.41
C ARG A 277 11.27 -6.10 -8.02
N TYR A 278 10.73 -5.37 -7.04
CA TYR A 278 11.25 -5.32 -5.66
C TYR A 278 11.04 -6.61 -4.84
N THR A 279 10.16 -7.52 -5.27
CA THR A 279 9.97 -8.83 -4.63
C THR A 279 10.99 -9.85 -5.13
N GLU A 280 11.57 -9.62 -6.32
CA GLU A 280 12.38 -10.57 -7.09
C GLU A 280 11.61 -11.87 -7.48
N VAL A 281 10.29 -11.89 -7.32
CA VAL A 281 9.44 -13.04 -7.65
C VAL A 281 8.88 -12.90 -9.07
N ASP A 282 9.04 -13.96 -9.86
CA ASP A 282 8.46 -14.11 -11.19
C ASP A 282 7.41 -15.24 -11.25
N ALA A 283 6.83 -15.45 -12.43
CA ALA A 283 5.78 -16.45 -12.64
C ALA A 283 6.23 -17.91 -12.42
N SER A 284 7.52 -18.22 -12.47
CA SER A 284 8.04 -19.58 -12.26
C SER A 284 7.80 -20.08 -10.83
N TYR A 285 7.79 -19.19 -9.84
CA TYR A 285 7.50 -19.56 -8.45
C TYR A 285 6.06 -20.03 -8.27
N ALA A 286 5.11 -19.50 -9.06
CA ALA A 286 3.73 -19.99 -9.05
C ALA A 286 3.67 -21.47 -9.45
N ALA A 287 4.49 -21.90 -10.43
CA ALA A 287 4.57 -23.30 -10.84
C ALA A 287 5.22 -24.18 -9.75
N LYS A 288 6.20 -23.66 -9.01
CA LYS A 288 6.86 -24.38 -7.90
C LYS A 288 5.93 -24.66 -6.72
N ILE A 289 5.12 -23.67 -6.32
CA ILE A 289 4.26 -23.80 -5.12
C ILE A 289 2.91 -24.47 -5.42
N ARG A 290 2.43 -24.42 -6.67
CA ARG A 290 1.11 -24.95 -7.06
C ARG A 290 0.88 -26.40 -6.63
N PRO A 291 1.78 -27.37 -6.91
CA PRO A 291 1.55 -28.77 -6.52
C PRO A 291 1.35 -28.94 -5.02
N VAL A 292 2.11 -28.17 -4.22
CA VAL A 292 2.04 -28.20 -2.76
C VAL A 292 0.71 -27.63 -2.26
N LEU A 293 0.25 -26.50 -2.83
CA LEU A 293 -1.04 -25.91 -2.51
C LEU A 293 -2.21 -26.84 -2.84
N CYS A 294 -2.20 -27.47 -4.03
CA CYS A 294 -3.25 -28.43 -4.40
C CYS A 294 -3.24 -29.66 -3.47
N ALA A 295 -2.07 -30.19 -3.13
CA ALA A 295 -1.93 -31.33 -2.22
C ALA A 295 -2.42 -30.98 -0.80
N ALA A 296 -2.09 -29.79 -0.28
CA ALA A 296 -2.56 -29.32 1.01
C ALA A 296 -4.09 -29.14 1.06
N SER A 297 -4.67 -28.55 0.00
CA SER A 297 -6.13 -28.44 -0.17
C SER A 297 -6.82 -29.80 -0.09
N ALA A 298 -6.32 -30.79 -0.83
CA ALA A 298 -6.87 -32.14 -0.83
C ALA A 298 -6.70 -32.85 0.52
N LYS A 299 -5.51 -32.76 1.12
CA LYS A 299 -5.18 -33.40 2.41
C LYS A 299 -6.07 -32.91 3.54
N HIS A 300 -6.30 -31.60 3.62
CA HIS A 300 -7.06 -30.96 4.69
C HIS A 300 -8.56 -30.79 4.36
N GLY A 301 -8.98 -31.14 3.14
CA GLY A 301 -10.34 -30.87 2.65
C GLY A 301 -10.68 -29.37 2.63
N ALA A 302 -9.66 -28.52 2.48
CA ALA A 302 -9.74 -27.09 2.72
C ALA A 302 -9.76 -26.31 1.39
N PRO A 303 -10.78 -25.47 1.12
CA PRO A 303 -10.77 -24.69 -0.12
C PRO A 303 -9.61 -23.69 -0.16
N LEU A 304 -9.02 -23.50 -1.35
CA LEU A 304 -7.99 -22.49 -1.58
C LEU A 304 -8.66 -21.13 -1.87
N MET A 305 -8.36 -20.12 -1.07
CA MET A 305 -8.93 -18.77 -1.21
C MET A 305 -7.89 -17.79 -1.74
N ALA A 306 -8.15 -17.19 -2.90
CA ALA A 306 -7.28 -16.15 -3.44
C ALA A 306 -7.39 -14.84 -2.63
N LEU A 307 -6.25 -14.26 -2.23
CA LEU A 307 -6.15 -13.04 -1.44
C LEU A 307 -5.29 -11.95 -2.12
N PRO A 308 -5.61 -11.50 -3.35
CA PRO A 308 -4.90 -10.40 -4.00
C PRO A 308 -5.04 -9.07 -3.23
N ILE A 309 -3.97 -8.28 -3.17
CA ILE A 309 -3.92 -7.00 -2.43
C ILE A 309 -3.77 -5.80 -3.35
N SER A 310 -3.12 -5.97 -4.50
CA SER A 310 -2.89 -4.86 -5.41
C SER A 310 -3.52 -5.08 -6.78
N SER A 311 -3.95 -3.96 -7.36
CA SER A 311 -4.30 -3.83 -8.76
C SER A 311 -3.41 -2.83 -9.51
N HIS A 312 -2.23 -2.52 -8.96
CA HIS A 312 -1.27 -1.63 -9.59
C HIS A 312 -0.71 -2.30 -10.88
N PRO A 313 -0.54 -1.58 -12.00
CA PRO A 313 -0.07 -2.18 -13.26
C PRO A 313 1.27 -2.93 -13.16
N GLN A 314 2.15 -2.48 -12.27
CA GLN A 314 3.46 -3.10 -12.00
C GLN A 314 3.41 -4.23 -10.95
N GLU A 315 2.23 -4.56 -10.42
CA GLU A 315 2.02 -5.59 -9.40
C GLU A 315 0.96 -6.59 -9.88
N ALA A 316 1.38 -7.77 -10.33
CA ALA A 316 0.47 -8.73 -10.97
C ALA A 316 -0.12 -9.77 -10.00
N ASP A 317 -0.61 -9.34 -8.81
CA ASP A 317 -1.12 -10.22 -7.75
C ASP A 317 -2.16 -11.23 -8.29
N LEU A 318 -3.23 -10.75 -8.92
CA LEU A 318 -4.31 -11.64 -9.38
C LEU A 318 -3.83 -12.63 -10.42
N THR A 319 -2.98 -12.19 -11.35
CA THR A 319 -2.43 -13.04 -12.42
C THR A 319 -1.58 -14.15 -11.84
N VAL A 320 -0.63 -13.82 -10.96
CA VAL A 320 0.26 -14.84 -10.37
C VAL A 320 -0.49 -15.75 -9.40
N ILE A 321 -1.47 -15.26 -8.65
CA ILE A 321 -2.30 -16.09 -7.78
C ILE A 321 -3.14 -17.08 -8.61
N ARG A 322 -3.75 -16.62 -9.72
CA ARG A 322 -4.46 -17.52 -10.63
C ARG A 322 -3.53 -18.59 -11.20
N ALA A 323 -2.30 -18.22 -11.55
CA ALA A 323 -1.30 -19.19 -11.98
C ALA A 323 -0.93 -20.17 -10.85
N ALA A 324 -0.79 -19.71 -9.59
CA ALA A 324 -0.47 -20.58 -8.47
C ALA A 324 -1.60 -21.56 -8.11
N LEU A 325 -2.86 -21.23 -8.46
CA LEU A 325 -4.04 -22.02 -8.16
C LEU A 325 -4.58 -22.81 -9.35
N ALA A 326 -3.99 -22.65 -10.55
CA ALA A 326 -4.47 -23.27 -11.77
C ALA A 326 -4.45 -24.80 -11.68
N GLY A 327 -5.58 -25.45 -11.91
CA GLY A 327 -5.71 -26.91 -11.87
C GLY A 327 -5.85 -27.52 -10.48
N CYS A 328 -5.86 -26.72 -9.40
CA CYS A 328 -6.27 -27.21 -8.10
C CYS A 328 -7.79 -27.34 -8.01
N ASP A 329 -8.27 -28.32 -7.24
CA ASP A 329 -9.68 -28.44 -6.88
C ASP A 329 -10.07 -27.44 -5.78
N ASN A 330 -11.37 -27.12 -5.70
CA ASN A 330 -11.97 -26.32 -4.63
C ASN A 330 -11.34 -24.92 -4.45
N VAL A 331 -11.13 -24.21 -5.57
CA VAL A 331 -10.56 -22.86 -5.59
C VAL A 331 -11.65 -21.79 -5.53
N ARG A 332 -11.47 -20.78 -4.68
CA ARG A 332 -12.31 -19.59 -4.58
C ARG A 332 -11.54 -18.34 -4.99
N VAL A 333 -11.90 -17.80 -6.14
CA VAL A 333 -11.42 -16.49 -6.63
C VAL A 333 -12.59 -15.52 -6.64
N ASP A 334 -12.82 -14.88 -5.50
CA ASP A 334 -13.72 -13.72 -5.43
C ASP A 334 -12.86 -12.46 -5.26
N TRP A 335 -12.76 -11.66 -6.30
CA TRP A 335 -11.99 -10.41 -6.27
C TRP A 335 -12.65 -9.34 -7.13
N ARG A 336 -12.66 -8.12 -6.60
CA ARG A 336 -13.03 -6.93 -7.37
C ARG A 336 -11.95 -5.88 -7.21
N ARG A 337 -11.57 -5.25 -8.33
CA ARG A 337 -10.51 -4.25 -8.42
C ARG A 337 -10.64 -3.14 -7.38
N PHE A 338 -11.86 -2.67 -7.14
CA PHE A 338 -12.16 -1.56 -6.24
C PHE A 338 -12.84 -1.98 -4.92
N ASP A 339 -12.62 -3.23 -4.48
CA ASP A 339 -13.07 -3.69 -3.15
C ASP A 339 -12.46 -2.82 -2.04
N GLN A 340 -13.22 -2.63 -0.96
CA GLN A 340 -12.71 -2.00 0.26
C GLN A 340 -11.69 -2.91 0.94
N PRO A 341 -10.68 -2.38 1.66
CA PRO A 341 -9.75 -3.21 2.44
C PRO A 341 -10.47 -4.18 3.40
N ALA A 342 -11.55 -3.72 4.04
CA ALA A 342 -12.43 -4.54 4.87
C ALA A 342 -13.00 -5.78 4.15
N GLY A 343 -13.15 -5.74 2.82
CA GLY A 343 -13.53 -6.89 2.01
C GLY A 343 -12.46 -7.98 2.01
N VAL A 344 -11.19 -7.61 1.81
CA VAL A 344 -10.06 -8.54 1.84
C VAL A 344 -9.83 -9.06 3.26
N ILE A 345 -9.89 -8.20 4.26
CA ILE A 345 -9.75 -8.57 5.68
C ILE A 345 -10.80 -9.63 6.09
N ARG A 346 -12.07 -9.46 5.68
CA ARG A 346 -13.12 -10.45 5.96
C ARG A 346 -12.89 -11.81 5.31
N LYS A 347 -12.32 -11.82 4.09
CA LYS A 347 -11.90 -13.03 3.37
C LYS A 347 -10.73 -13.71 4.09
N VAL A 348 -9.77 -12.94 4.58
CA VAL A 348 -8.71 -13.47 5.44
C VAL A 348 -9.30 -14.16 6.68
N GLY A 349 -10.34 -13.60 7.30
CA GLY A 349 -11.05 -14.21 8.44
C GLY A 349 -11.78 -15.53 8.12
N ASP A 350 -11.98 -15.90 6.84
CA ASP A 350 -12.47 -17.22 6.42
C ASP A 350 -11.37 -18.30 6.39
N CYS A 351 -10.11 -17.91 6.57
CA CYS A 351 -8.95 -18.78 6.48
C CYS A 351 -8.58 -19.38 7.85
N ARG A 352 -8.01 -20.58 7.82
CA ARG A 352 -7.35 -21.22 8.96
C ARG A 352 -5.84 -21.00 8.95
N VAL A 353 -5.27 -20.88 7.75
CA VAL A 353 -3.85 -20.61 7.48
C VAL A 353 -3.77 -19.67 6.29
N VAL A 354 -2.79 -18.77 6.27
CA VAL A 354 -2.47 -17.93 5.09
C VAL A 354 -1.05 -18.17 4.61
N VAL A 355 -0.91 -18.51 3.33
CA VAL A 355 0.36 -18.61 2.61
C VAL A 355 0.50 -17.36 1.74
N THR A 356 1.51 -16.52 2.01
CA THR A 356 1.59 -15.20 1.36
C THR A 356 3.01 -14.77 1.03
N GLY A 357 3.19 -14.24 -0.18
CA GLY A 357 4.39 -13.49 -0.57
C GLY A 357 4.30 -11.98 -0.33
N SER A 358 3.13 -11.46 0.05
CA SER A 358 2.92 -10.03 0.34
C SER A 358 2.78 -9.76 1.84
N PHE A 359 3.19 -8.56 2.26
CA PHE A 359 3.20 -8.15 3.66
C PHE A 359 1.79 -8.02 4.28
N HIS A 360 0.86 -7.29 3.63
CA HIS A 360 -0.44 -7.01 4.24
C HIS A 360 -1.38 -8.22 4.44
N PRO A 361 -1.42 -9.26 3.57
CA PRO A 361 -2.15 -10.48 3.90
C PRO A 361 -1.63 -11.15 5.16
N ALA A 362 -0.31 -11.08 5.42
CA ALA A 362 0.27 -11.60 6.64
C ALA A 362 -0.20 -10.80 7.86
N VAL A 363 -0.13 -9.46 7.79
CA VAL A 363 -0.64 -8.57 8.85
C VAL A 363 -2.11 -8.84 9.14
N PHE A 364 -2.95 -8.90 8.09
CA PHE A 364 -4.39 -9.13 8.25
C PHE A 364 -4.70 -10.50 8.86
N ALA A 365 -3.90 -11.53 8.57
CA ALA A 365 -4.10 -12.88 9.10
C ALA A 365 -3.67 -12.96 10.56
N LEU A 366 -2.45 -12.52 10.88
CA LEU A 366 -1.89 -12.58 12.22
C LEU A 366 -2.73 -11.77 13.21
N ALA A 367 -3.18 -10.58 12.81
CA ALA A 367 -4.07 -9.74 13.61
C ALA A 367 -5.45 -10.36 13.90
N GLN A 368 -5.87 -11.37 13.11
CA GLN A 368 -7.11 -12.13 13.31
C GLN A 368 -6.88 -13.46 14.05
N GLY A 369 -5.65 -13.74 14.48
CA GLY A 369 -5.28 -14.99 15.13
C GLY A 369 -5.10 -16.16 14.16
N ILE A 370 -4.66 -15.88 12.92
CA ILE A 370 -4.47 -16.88 11.87
C ILE A 370 -2.96 -17.01 11.58
N PRO A 371 -2.37 -18.22 11.69
CA PRO A 371 -0.96 -18.43 11.40
C PRO A 371 -0.64 -18.21 9.91
N VAL A 372 0.60 -17.80 9.66
CA VAL A 372 1.10 -17.39 8.35
C VAL A 372 2.34 -18.18 7.96
N VAL A 373 2.35 -18.64 6.70
CA VAL A 373 3.56 -19.08 6.00
C VAL A 373 3.95 -17.99 5.01
N GLY A 374 4.98 -17.20 5.36
CA GLY A 374 5.52 -16.12 4.56
C GLY A 374 6.51 -16.63 3.52
N LEU A 375 6.31 -16.28 2.25
CA LEU A 375 7.18 -16.64 1.13
C LEU A 375 8.05 -15.43 0.76
N VAL A 376 9.35 -15.51 0.97
CA VAL A 376 10.27 -14.37 0.78
C VAL A 376 11.40 -14.71 -0.19
N LYS A 377 11.83 -13.70 -0.94
CA LYS A 377 13.02 -13.78 -1.79
C LYS A 377 13.96 -12.61 -1.54
N SER A 378 13.57 -11.39 -1.92
CA SER A 378 14.45 -10.21 -1.77
C SER A 378 14.85 -9.94 -0.32
N ARG A 379 16.02 -9.30 -0.12
CA ARG A 379 16.48 -8.88 1.21
C ARG A 379 15.43 -8.01 1.93
N ALA A 380 14.86 -7.04 1.21
CA ALA A 380 13.85 -6.15 1.75
C ALA A 380 12.63 -6.91 2.28
N TYR A 381 12.17 -7.94 1.57
CA TYR A 381 11.03 -8.75 2.04
C TYR A 381 11.41 -9.67 3.20
N ARG A 382 12.63 -10.22 3.22
CA ARG A 382 13.13 -11.00 4.38
C ARG A 382 13.16 -10.15 5.65
N GLU A 383 13.64 -8.91 5.55
CA GLU A 383 13.69 -7.97 6.66
C GLU A 383 12.28 -7.54 7.11
N LYS A 384 11.40 -7.14 6.17
CA LYS A 384 10.01 -6.77 6.44
C LYS A 384 9.24 -7.87 7.16
N PHE A 385 9.28 -9.09 6.62
CA PHE A 385 8.62 -10.24 7.25
C PHE A 385 9.31 -10.66 8.55
N GLY A 386 10.63 -10.49 8.64
CA GLY A 386 11.40 -10.79 9.84
C GLY A 386 10.95 -9.98 11.05
N GLY A 387 10.74 -8.68 10.89
CA GLY A 387 10.18 -7.83 11.94
C GLY A 387 8.76 -8.24 12.35
N LEU A 388 7.94 -8.68 11.38
CA LEU A 388 6.61 -9.21 11.66
C LEU A 388 6.66 -10.52 12.47
N CYS A 389 7.64 -11.39 12.18
CA CYS A 389 7.87 -12.63 12.96
C CYS A 389 8.30 -12.35 14.39
N ASP A 390 9.13 -11.32 14.63
CA ASP A 390 9.51 -10.93 16.00
C ASP A 390 8.31 -10.53 16.84
N GLN A 391 7.29 -9.95 16.20
CA GLN A 391 6.11 -9.43 16.88
C GLN A 391 5.05 -10.50 17.15
N PHE A 392 4.83 -11.39 16.19
CA PHE A 392 3.78 -12.42 16.26
C PHE A 392 4.31 -13.82 16.60
N GLY A 393 5.63 -13.97 16.72
CA GLY A 393 6.28 -15.21 17.12
C GLY A 393 6.26 -16.30 16.05
N PRO A 394 6.43 -17.58 16.46
CA PRO A 394 6.70 -18.69 15.53
C PRO A 394 5.52 -19.07 14.63
N ALA A 395 4.32 -18.58 14.93
CA ALA A 395 3.14 -18.74 14.07
C ALA A 395 3.21 -17.89 12.79
N CYS A 396 4.20 -16.99 12.67
CA CYS A 396 4.63 -16.41 11.40
C CYS A 396 5.94 -17.09 10.99
N ARG A 397 5.84 -18.08 10.08
CA ARG A 397 6.99 -18.86 9.60
C ARG A 397 7.43 -18.37 8.23
N LEU A 398 8.72 -18.10 8.06
CA LEU A 398 9.27 -17.64 6.77
C LEU A 398 9.96 -18.77 6.03
N LEU A 399 9.70 -18.85 4.73
CA LEU A 399 10.36 -19.76 3.80
C LEU A 399 10.97 -18.96 2.66
N HIS A 400 12.17 -19.36 2.26
CA HIS A 400 12.88 -18.76 1.14
C HIS A 400 12.43 -19.40 -0.16
N LEU A 401 11.97 -18.59 -1.11
CA LEU A 401 11.48 -19.07 -2.39
C LEU A 401 12.58 -19.73 -3.26
N ASP A 402 13.84 -19.41 -2.99
CA ASP A 402 15.02 -19.97 -3.67
C ASP A 402 15.59 -21.22 -2.97
N ASP A 403 14.94 -21.69 -1.90
CA ASP A 403 15.34 -22.91 -1.23
C ASP A 403 15.11 -24.13 -2.15
N PRO A 404 16.13 -25.00 -2.36
CA PRO A 404 15.98 -26.18 -3.20
C PRO A 404 14.93 -27.16 -2.67
N ASP A 405 14.71 -27.20 -1.35
CA ASP A 405 13.75 -28.06 -0.67
C ASP A 405 12.42 -27.35 -0.40
N LEU A 406 12.18 -26.19 -1.02
CA LEU A 406 10.95 -25.39 -0.85
C LEU A 406 9.67 -26.23 -0.90
N PRO A 407 9.47 -27.19 -1.84
CA PRO A 407 8.23 -27.95 -1.87
C PRO A 407 7.94 -28.75 -0.59
N ALA A 408 8.98 -29.39 -0.02
CA ALA A 408 8.86 -30.16 1.21
C ALA A 408 8.67 -29.22 2.41
N LEU A 409 9.50 -28.17 2.51
CA LEU A 409 9.42 -27.16 3.57
C LEU A 409 8.06 -26.44 3.60
N LEU A 410 7.50 -26.15 2.43
CA LEU A 410 6.19 -25.51 2.30
C LEU A 410 5.07 -26.45 2.71
N ALA A 411 5.13 -27.72 2.32
CA ALA A 411 4.15 -28.72 2.74
C ALA A 411 4.12 -28.86 4.26
N ASP A 412 5.29 -29.04 4.87
CA ASP A 412 5.45 -29.16 6.32
C ASP A 412 4.98 -27.89 7.03
N ALA A 413 5.35 -26.71 6.53
CA ALA A 413 4.93 -25.44 7.13
C ALA A 413 3.41 -25.24 7.08
N ILE A 414 2.75 -25.62 5.98
CA ILE A 414 1.28 -25.55 5.87
C ILE A 414 0.62 -26.54 6.84
N ASP A 415 1.14 -27.77 6.92
CA ASP A 415 0.62 -28.80 7.81
C ASP A 415 0.76 -28.42 9.29
N ASP A 416 1.94 -27.95 9.68
CA ASP A 416 2.22 -27.48 11.04
C ASP A 416 1.31 -26.29 11.40
N ALA A 417 1.21 -25.30 10.51
CA ALA A 417 0.35 -24.14 10.71
C ALA A 417 -1.13 -24.54 10.81
N TRP A 418 -1.58 -25.51 10.01
CA TRP A 418 -2.96 -25.99 10.03
C TRP A 418 -3.29 -26.73 11.32
N ALA A 419 -2.39 -27.61 11.77
CA ALA A 419 -2.56 -28.39 13.00
C ALA A 419 -2.55 -27.47 14.24
N SER A 420 -1.57 -26.58 14.33
CA SER A 420 -1.36 -25.68 15.49
C SER A 420 -2.26 -24.45 15.50
N ALA A 421 -3.04 -24.19 14.45
CA ALA A 421 -3.81 -22.95 14.28
C ALA A 421 -4.64 -22.57 15.52
N ALA A 422 -5.33 -23.55 16.11
CA ALA A 422 -6.17 -23.32 17.29
C ALA A 422 -5.34 -22.96 18.54
N ASP A 423 -4.18 -23.59 18.70
CA ASP A 423 -3.31 -23.44 19.86
C ASP A 423 -2.59 -22.08 19.85
N VAL A 424 -2.15 -21.63 18.67
CA VAL A 424 -1.40 -20.36 18.53
C VAL A 424 -2.31 -19.13 18.52
N ARG A 425 -3.62 -19.33 18.34
CA ARG A 425 -4.59 -18.24 18.11
C ARG A 425 -4.61 -17.20 19.23
N ALA A 426 -4.66 -17.65 20.48
CA ALA A 426 -4.75 -16.73 21.62
C ALA A 426 -3.53 -15.81 21.70
N GLY A 427 -2.32 -16.37 21.53
CA GLY A 427 -1.08 -15.59 21.54
C GLY A 427 -0.98 -14.61 20.38
N LEU A 428 -1.46 -14.98 19.20
CA LEU A 428 -1.53 -14.06 18.05
C LEU A 428 -2.48 -12.88 18.30
N LEU A 429 -3.63 -13.12 18.93
CA LEU A 429 -4.59 -12.08 19.27
C LEU A 429 -4.05 -11.14 20.37
N GLU A 430 -3.37 -11.69 21.37
CA GLU A 430 -2.68 -10.90 22.40
C GLU A 430 -1.58 -10.02 21.79
N ALA A 431 -0.78 -10.56 20.88
CA ALA A 431 0.22 -9.77 20.15
C ALA A 431 -0.41 -8.62 19.34
N ALA A 432 -1.57 -8.87 18.72
CA ALA A 432 -2.33 -7.83 18.02
C ALA A 432 -2.86 -6.75 18.97
N GLU A 433 -3.38 -7.12 20.14
CA GLU A 433 -3.84 -6.18 21.19
C GLU A 433 -2.69 -5.28 21.68
N HIS A 434 -1.50 -5.84 21.89
CA HIS A 434 -0.32 -5.05 22.26
C HIS A 434 0.05 -4.02 21.18
N GLN A 435 0.03 -4.40 19.90
CA GLN A 435 0.28 -3.46 18.80
C GLN A 435 -0.78 -2.36 18.73
N ILE A 436 -2.06 -2.70 18.92
CA ILE A 436 -3.14 -1.70 18.96
C ILE A 436 -2.92 -0.69 20.09
N ALA A 437 -2.47 -1.17 21.27
CA ALA A 437 -2.16 -0.29 22.39
C ALA A 437 -0.97 0.64 22.09
N TRP A 438 0.10 0.11 21.49
CA TRP A 438 1.26 0.90 21.07
C TRP A 438 0.91 1.94 20.02
N ASP A 439 0.14 1.55 19.00
CA ASP A 439 -0.31 2.45 17.95
C ASP A 439 -1.14 3.61 18.51
N ARG A 440 -2.16 3.32 19.32
CA ARG A 440 -2.98 4.36 19.98
C ARG A 440 -2.14 5.30 20.84
N ALA A 441 -1.17 4.76 21.58
CA ALA A 441 -0.24 5.57 22.36
C ALA A 441 0.67 6.44 21.47
N GLY A 442 1.11 5.93 20.32
CA GLY A 442 1.87 6.69 19.32
C GLY A 442 1.08 7.86 18.76
N TYR A 443 -0.18 7.64 18.35
CA TYR A 443 -1.07 8.71 17.89
C TYR A 443 -1.38 9.72 18.99
N GLN A 444 -1.50 9.29 20.25
CA GLN A 444 -1.66 10.20 21.39
C GLN A 444 -0.45 11.13 21.57
N ARG A 445 0.78 10.66 21.31
CA ARG A 445 1.96 11.54 21.31
C ARG A 445 1.92 12.60 20.21
N ILE A 446 1.33 12.30 19.06
CA ILE A 446 1.10 13.30 18.00
C ILE A 446 0.13 14.38 18.50
N TYR A 447 -0.93 13.97 19.21
CA TYR A 447 -1.85 14.91 19.84
C TYR A 447 -1.14 15.83 20.84
N GLU A 448 -0.38 15.25 21.76
CA GLU A 448 0.38 15.99 22.77
C GLU A 448 1.37 16.97 22.14
N LEU A 449 2.08 16.54 21.09
CA LEU A 449 2.99 17.38 20.31
C LEU A 449 2.26 18.61 19.73
N VAL A 450 1.15 18.40 19.02
CA VAL A 450 0.40 19.49 18.40
C VAL A 450 -0.22 20.42 19.45
N ALA A 451 -0.83 19.86 20.50
CA ALA A 451 -1.42 20.62 21.59
C ALA A 451 -0.39 21.49 22.33
N SER A 452 0.85 20.99 22.49
CA SER A 452 1.94 21.76 23.11
C SER A 452 2.41 22.94 22.25
N ARG A 453 2.31 22.83 20.92
CA ARG A 453 2.70 23.90 19.97
C ARG A 453 1.59 24.93 19.75
N SER A 454 0.33 24.53 19.84
CA SER A 454 -0.83 25.41 19.71
C SER A 454 -1.95 24.98 20.64
N PRO A 455 -2.16 25.70 21.77
CA PRO A 455 -3.21 25.37 22.74
C PRO A 455 -4.63 25.39 22.17
N VAL A 456 -4.84 26.06 21.02
CA VAL A 456 -6.13 26.10 20.31
C VAL A 456 -6.56 24.71 19.80
N PHE A 457 -5.62 23.76 19.68
CA PHE A 457 -5.90 22.38 19.25
C PHE A 457 -5.91 21.36 20.40
N ALA A 458 -5.88 21.84 21.66
CA ALA A 458 -5.90 21.01 22.87
C ALA A 458 -7.31 20.75 23.43
N THR A 459 -8.34 21.27 22.76
CA THR A 459 -9.78 21.19 23.10
C THR A 459 -10.56 20.67 21.91
#